data_AF-A0A5C6T1B8-F1
#
_entry.id   AF-A0A5C6T1B8-F1
#
_cell.length_a   1.000
_cell.length_b   1.000
_cell.length_c   1.000
_cell.angle_alpha   90.00
_cell.angle_beta   90.00
_cell.angle_gamma   90.00
#
_symmetry.space_group_name_H-M   'P 1'
#
loop_
_entity.id
_entity.type
_entity.pdbx_description
1 polymer ?
#
loop_
_entity_poly.entity_id
_entity_poly.type
_entity_poly.pdbx_seq_one_letter_code
_entity_poly.pdbx_strand_id
1 'polypeptide(L)'
;MAATTEHSEQFNEKHDGLNGFDPEAQRLESLNRLRTAQSVQMSPELFEKLYLSPMNQVKGELRQTFGNPTPIALVGFLLAFTPLTCDLMGWRGAGGSGAASNAVYVFMGGLLMIIGGILEWVLGNSFPACVFCSFGGFWFSYGGTLIPAFAAYASYAPADATSAAEGLATRGFNASLAFWLLFMGVLSFIFLICAFRTNVVFVMIFFSLTFCFLMITAAFWALADDFTGNAKLAQKLLVAGGAFGFVTCMSGWYILIAVLFAIVDFPIQIPVGDLSTVIKGHSEKARRA
;
A
#
# COMPACT_ATOMS: atom_id res chain seq x y z
N MET A 1 -8.37 71.54 -80.50
CA MET A 1 -6.97 71.29 -80.93
C MET A 1 -6.18 70.94 -79.66
N ALA A 2 -5.38 69.89 -79.72
CA ALA A 2 -4.97 69.03 -78.61
C ALA A 2 -4.10 69.66 -77.50
N ALA A 3 -4.18 69.03 -76.31
CA ALA A 3 -3.16 68.78 -75.26
C ALA A 3 -3.95 68.66 -73.92
N THR A 4 -3.76 67.74 -72.96
CA THR A 4 -2.69 66.81 -72.58
C THR A 4 -3.19 65.99 -71.37
N THR A 5 -2.72 64.74 -71.23
CA THR A 5 -2.30 63.96 -70.01
C THR A 5 -2.88 64.31 -68.61
N GLU A 6 -3.11 63.47 -67.61
CA GLU A 6 -2.76 62.10 -67.13
C GLU A 6 -3.73 61.89 -65.92
N HIS A 7 -4.15 60.74 -65.43
CA HIS A 7 -3.38 59.60 -64.92
C HIS A 7 -4.42 58.50 -64.60
N SER A 8 -4.37 57.35 -65.28
CA SER A 8 -5.23 56.19 -65.02
C SER A 8 -4.61 55.27 -63.97
N GLU A 9 -5.48 54.74 -63.12
CA GLU A 9 -5.23 53.84 -62.00
C GLU A 9 -4.39 52.60 -62.38
N GLN A 10 -3.35 52.32 -61.61
CA GLN A 10 -2.68 51.01 -61.62
C GLN A 10 -2.14 50.67 -60.22
N PHE A 11 -2.75 49.63 -59.63
CA PHE A 11 -2.24 48.67 -58.66
C PHE A 11 -1.20 49.15 -57.63
N ASN A 12 -1.67 49.37 -56.39
CA ASN A 12 -0.79 49.40 -55.21
C ASN A 12 -0.86 48.08 -54.46
N GLU A 13 0.30 47.43 -54.32
CA GLU A 13 0.55 46.32 -53.41
C GLU A 13 0.50 46.76 -51.94
N LYS A 14 0.18 45.79 -51.07
CA LYS A 14 0.55 45.68 -49.63
C LYS A 14 0.00 46.71 -48.64
N HIS A 15 -0.91 46.24 -47.79
CA HIS A 15 -0.66 46.06 -46.35
C HIS A 15 -1.86 45.34 -45.71
N ASP A 16 -1.88 44.01 -45.82
CA ASP A 16 -2.75 43.21 -44.95
C ASP A 16 -2.15 43.19 -43.55
N GLY A 17 -3.06 43.34 -42.59
CA GLY A 17 -2.80 43.78 -41.23
C GLY A 17 -1.82 42.90 -40.46
N LEU A 18 -0.97 43.59 -39.72
CA LEU A 18 -0.19 43.10 -38.60
C LEU A 18 -1.01 42.11 -37.76
N ASN A 19 -0.56 40.86 -37.70
CA ASN A 19 -0.93 39.92 -36.66
C ASN A 19 -0.81 40.65 -35.31
N GLY A 20 -1.95 40.87 -34.66
CA GLY A 20 -2.03 41.47 -33.33
C GLY A 20 -1.26 40.61 -32.34
N PHE A 21 0.01 40.96 -32.14
CA PHE A 21 0.82 40.43 -31.07
C PHE A 21 0.33 41.10 -29.78
N ASP A 22 -0.72 40.54 -29.19
CA ASP A 22 -1.22 40.98 -27.88
C ASP A 22 -0.40 40.28 -26.79
N PRO A 23 0.56 40.97 -26.16
CA PRO A 23 1.43 40.39 -25.15
C PRO A 23 0.65 40.11 -23.86
N GLU A 24 -0.46 40.82 -23.61
CA GLU A 24 -1.33 40.55 -22.46
C GLU A 24 -2.15 39.30 -22.68
N ALA A 25 -2.68 39.04 -23.87
CA ALA A 25 -3.38 37.80 -24.17
C ALA A 25 -2.47 36.58 -24.01
N GLN A 26 -1.22 36.63 -24.51
CA GLN A 26 -0.25 35.55 -24.31
C GLN A 26 0.18 35.42 -22.86
N ARG A 27 0.34 36.54 -22.13
CA ARG A 27 0.64 36.54 -20.69
C ARG A 27 -0.51 35.94 -19.90
N LEU A 28 -1.75 36.27 -20.21
CA LEU A 28 -2.95 35.73 -19.57
C LEU A 28 -3.13 34.25 -19.92
N GLU A 29 -2.83 33.83 -21.14
CA GLU A 29 -2.85 32.43 -21.54
C GLU A 29 -1.73 31.64 -20.86
N SER A 30 -0.52 32.19 -20.75
CA SER A 30 0.59 31.56 -20.02
C SER A 30 0.35 31.57 -18.50
N LEU A 31 -0.25 32.61 -17.93
CA LEU A 31 -0.71 32.63 -16.54
C LEU A 31 -1.86 31.64 -16.31
N ASN A 32 -2.79 31.48 -17.26
CA ASN A 32 -3.86 30.49 -17.20
C ASN A 32 -3.31 29.07 -17.36
N ARG A 33 -2.31 28.84 -18.22
CA ARG A 33 -1.59 27.55 -18.34
C ARG A 33 -0.75 27.26 -17.10
N LEU A 34 -0.12 28.26 -16.50
CA LEU A 34 0.58 28.12 -15.22
C LEU A 34 -0.42 27.83 -14.09
N ARG A 35 -1.60 28.47 -14.10
CA ARG A 35 -2.67 28.23 -13.14
C ARG A 35 -3.32 26.85 -13.31
N THR A 36 -3.54 26.37 -14.53
CA THR A 36 -4.04 25.00 -14.76
C THR A 36 -2.97 23.94 -14.52
N ALA A 37 -1.69 24.24 -14.72
CA ALA A 37 -0.57 23.38 -14.30
C ALA A 37 -0.32 23.40 -12.78
N GLN A 38 -0.65 24.50 -12.08
CA GLN A 38 -0.47 24.64 -10.63
C GLN A 38 -1.71 24.33 -9.77
N SER A 39 -2.87 24.03 -10.35
CA SER A 39 -4.07 23.78 -9.52
C SER A 39 -5.01 22.72 -10.09
N VAL A 40 -4.55 21.47 -10.13
CA VAL A 40 -5.37 20.47 -9.44
C VAL A 40 -4.86 20.49 -8.01
N GLN A 41 -5.34 21.44 -7.21
CA GLN A 41 -5.11 21.43 -5.77
C GLN A 41 -5.84 20.20 -5.24
N MET A 42 -5.13 19.07 -5.21
CA MET A 42 -5.60 17.84 -4.59
C MET A 42 -5.95 18.19 -3.15
N SER A 43 -7.21 17.98 -2.75
CA SER A 43 -7.60 18.23 -1.36
C SER A 43 -6.73 17.35 -0.44
N PRO A 44 -6.42 17.79 0.80
CA PRO A 44 -5.67 16.96 1.74
C PRO A 44 -6.29 15.56 1.91
N GLU A 45 -7.62 15.47 1.89
CA GLU A 45 -8.38 14.23 1.95
C GLU A 45 -8.15 13.34 0.71
N LEU A 46 -8.14 13.92 -0.50
CA LEU A 46 -7.85 13.19 -1.74
C LEU A 46 -6.39 12.74 -1.77
N PHE A 47 -5.47 13.58 -1.27
CA PHE A 47 -4.06 13.24 -1.14
C PHE A 47 -3.88 12.06 -0.20
N GLU A 48 -4.46 12.13 1.00
CA GLU A 48 -4.35 11.07 1.98
C GLU A 48 -5.00 9.78 1.50
N LYS A 49 -6.13 9.89 0.81
CA LYS A 49 -6.75 8.75 0.15
C LYS A 49 -5.83 8.11 -0.88
N LEU A 50 -5.16 8.89 -1.72
CA LEU A 50 -4.27 8.39 -2.77
C LEU A 50 -2.97 7.81 -2.21
N TYR A 51 -2.35 8.48 -1.24
CA TYR A 51 -0.99 8.19 -0.78
C TYR A 51 -0.93 7.66 0.65
N LEU A 52 -2.08 7.37 1.25
CA LEU A 52 -2.23 6.72 2.56
C LEU A 52 -1.48 7.44 3.70
N SER A 53 -1.21 8.73 3.51
CA SER A 53 -0.44 9.56 4.40
C SER A 53 -0.84 11.03 4.24
N PRO A 54 -0.71 11.86 5.28
CA PRO A 54 -0.95 13.28 5.18
C PRO A 54 -0.02 13.94 4.16
N MET A 55 -0.45 15.08 3.61
CA MET A 55 0.31 15.81 2.60
C MET A 55 1.68 16.26 3.12
N ASN A 56 2.74 15.59 2.66
CA ASN A 56 4.13 16.00 2.89
C ASN A 56 4.61 16.96 1.80
N GLN A 57 5.32 18.02 2.19
CA GLN A 57 6.02 18.92 1.27
C GLN A 57 7.26 18.22 0.71
N VAL A 58 7.16 17.67 -0.49
CA VAL A 58 8.29 17.08 -1.23
C VAL A 58 8.85 18.13 -2.17
N LYS A 59 10.17 18.31 -2.20
CA LYS A 59 10.81 19.24 -3.16
C LYS A 59 10.72 18.65 -4.58
N GLY A 60 10.20 19.43 -5.54
CA GLY A 60 10.03 19.04 -6.94
C GLY A 60 8.61 18.57 -7.30
N GLU A 61 8.43 18.12 -8.55
CA GLU A 61 7.13 17.71 -9.12
C GLU A 61 7.02 16.19 -9.30
N LEU A 62 7.64 15.40 -8.42
CA LEU A 62 7.71 13.94 -8.55
C LEU A 62 6.33 13.27 -8.65
N ARG A 63 5.34 13.76 -7.90
CA ARG A 63 3.96 13.26 -7.93
C ARG A 63 3.18 13.66 -9.20
N GLN A 64 3.65 14.67 -9.94
CA GLN A 64 3.15 15.00 -11.27
C GLN A 64 3.90 14.22 -12.36
N THR A 65 5.11 13.77 -12.06
CA THR A 65 6.00 13.05 -12.99
C THR A 65 5.70 11.55 -13.03
N PHE A 66 5.37 10.95 -11.88
CA PHE A 66 5.17 9.50 -11.74
C PHE A 66 3.73 9.17 -11.30
N GLY A 67 3.27 7.98 -11.68
CA GLY A 67 2.01 7.42 -11.21
C GLY A 67 2.05 7.03 -9.73
N ASN A 68 0.86 6.80 -9.15
CA ASN A 68 0.72 6.37 -7.77
C ASN A 68 1.02 4.86 -7.61
N PRO A 69 2.05 4.46 -6.82
CA PRO A 69 2.44 3.06 -6.67
C PRO A 69 1.66 2.32 -5.57
N THR A 70 0.90 3.03 -4.72
CA THR A 70 0.09 2.43 -3.64
C THR A 70 -0.77 1.24 -4.12
N PRO A 71 -1.53 1.31 -5.23
CA PRO A 71 -2.33 0.18 -5.70
C PRO A 71 -1.51 -1.08 -5.99
N ILE A 72 -0.27 -0.93 -6.45
CA ILE A 72 0.62 -2.07 -6.76
C ILE A 72 0.92 -2.83 -5.47
N ALA A 73 1.30 -2.12 -4.40
CA ALA A 73 1.55 -2.74 -3.11
C ALA A 73 0.28 -3.33 -2.49
N LEU A 74 -0.86 -2.62 -2.60
CA LEU A 74 -2.15 -3.11 -2.08
C LEU A 74 -2.61 -4.40 -2.78
N VAL A 75 -2.44 -4.51 -4.10
CA VAL A 75 -2.74 -5.75 -4.83
C VAL A 75 -1.88 -6.90 -4.33
N GLY A 76 -0.58 -6.66 -4.14
CA GLY A 76 0.34 -7.67 -3.57
C GLY A 76 -0.09 -8.16 -2.20
N PHE A 77 -0.37 -7.21 -1.29
CA PHE A 77 -0.91 -7.47 0.03
C PHE A 77 -2.19 -8.33 -0.02
N LEU A 78 -3.17 -7.92 -0.82
CA LEU A 78 -4.50 -8.53 -0.82
C LEU A 78 -4.51 -9.91 -1.45
N LEU A 79 -3.77 -10.11 -2.55
CA LEU A 79 -3.72 -11.40 -3.24
C LEU A 79 -2.87 -12.43 -2.49
N ALA A 80 -1.93 -12.01 -1.63
CA ALA A 80 -1.24 -12.92 -0.72
C ALA A 80 -2.05 -13.19 0.56
N PHE A 81 -2.60 -12.15 1.20
CA PHE A 81 -3.18 -12.30 2.53
C PHE A 81 -4.61 -12.84 2.53
N THR A 82 -5.45 -12.42 1.58
CA THR A 82 -6.86 -12.86 1.55
C THR A 82 -6.94 -14.39 1.46
N PRO A 83 -6.21 -15.08 0.56
CA PRO A 83 -6.22 -16.55 0.52
C PRO A 83 -5.70 -17.18 1.83
N LEU A 84 -4.60 -16.67 2.40
CA LEU A 84 -4.08 -17.20 3.67
C LEU A 84 -5.13 -17.10 4.78
N THR A 85 -5.90 -16.02 4.85
CA THR A 85 -6.94 -15.88 5.88
C THR A 85 -8.06 -16.91 5.70
N CYS A 86 -8.44 -17.21 4.45
CA CYS A 86 -9.38 -18.29 4.13
C CYS A 86 -8.82 -19.68 4.52
N ASP A 87 -7.53 -19.91 4.28
CA ASP A 87 -6.83 -21.16 4.64
C ASP A 87 -6.80 -21.35 6.17
N LEU A 88 -6.46 -20.30 6.91
CA LEU A 88 -6.43 -20.31 8.37
C LEU A 88 -7.82 -20.55 8.98
N MET A 89 -8.87 -20.04 8.33
CA MET A 89 -10.27 -20.28 8.74
C MET A 89 -10.83 -21.63 8.24
N GLY A 90 -10.08 -22.40 7.46
CA GLY A 90 -10.49 -23.72 6.99
C GLY A 90 -11.60 -23.70 5.94
N TRP A 91 -11.80 -22.58 5.24
CA TRP A 91 -12.92 -22.44 4.31
C TRP A 91 -12.81 -23.45 3.17
N ARG A 92 -13.92 -24.15 2.90
CA ARG A 92 -13.99 -25.20 1.86
C ARG A 92 -12.97 -26.34 2.05
N GLY A 93 -12.48 -26.55 3.28
CA GLY A 93 -11.46 -27.56 3.57
C GLY A 93 -10.03 -27.11 3.26
N ALA A 94 -9.81 -25.82 3.02
CA ALA A 94 -8.48 -25.24 2.90
C ALA A 94 -7.68 -25.32 4.21
N GLY A 95 -6.36 -25.15 4.16
CA GLY A 95 -5.51 -25.30 5.34
C GLY A 95 -4.03 -25.48 5.00
N GLY A 96 -3.32 -26.28 5.80
CA GLY A 96 -1.89 -26.56 5.58
C GLY A 96 -1.01 -25.33 5.67
N SER A 97 -1.39 -24.35 6.52
CA SER A 97 -0.71 -23.06 6.64
C SER A 97 -0.54 -22.35 5.29
N GLY A 98 -1.49 -22.53 4.36
CA GLY A 98 -1.48 -21.86 3.07
C GLY A 98 -0.33 -22.28 2.12
N ALA A 99 0.28 -23.45 2.33
CA ALA A 99 1.38 -23.95 1.51
C ALA A 99 1.06 -23.98 0.00
N ALA A 100 -0.21 -24.17 -0.38
CA ALA A 100 -0.67 -24.13 -1.78
C ALA A 100 -0.45 -22.75 -2.45
N SER A 101 -0.42 -21.67 -1.67
CA SER A 101 -0.23 -20.30 -2.14
C SER A 101 1.20 -19.78 -1.97
N ASN A 102 2.18 -20.66 -1.71
CA ASN A 102 3.56 -20.24 -1.47
C ASN A 102 4.15 -19.35 -2.58
N ALA A 103 3.91 -19.69 -3.85
CA ALA A 103 4.34 -18.85 -4.98
C ALA A 103 3.67 -17.47 -4.98
N VAL A 104 2.40 -17.39 -4.55
CA VAL A 104 1.67 -16.13 -4.43
C VAL A 104 2.27 -15.27 -3.32
N TYR A 105 2.70 -15.86 -2.20
CA TYR A 105 3.39 -15.13 -1.13
C TYR A 105 4.68 -14.49 -1.63
N VAL A 106 5.48 -15.21 -2.42
CA VAL A 106 6.73 -14.67 -2.96
C VAL A 106 6.46 -13.60 -4.03
N PHE A 107 5.68 -13.91 -5.06
CA PHE A 107 5.57 -13.04 -6.24
C PHE A 107 4.51 -11.95 -6.13
N MET A 108 3.42 -12.19 -5.41
CA MET A 108 2.41 -11.15 -5.19
C MET A 108 2.69 -10.43 -3.88
N GLY A 109 2.75 -11.17 -2.77
CA GLY A 109 2.95 -10.59 -1.44
C GLY A 109 4.30 -9.88 -1.29
N GLY A 110 5.40 -10.60 -1.53
CA GLY A 110 6.75 -10.08 -1.35
C GLY A 110 7.10 -9.06 -2.42
N LEU A 111 7.16 -9.50 -3.68
CA LEU A 111 7.69 -8.69 -4.77
C LEU A 111 6.91 -7.40 -5.01
N LEU A 112 5.57 -7.47 -5.15
CA LEU A 112 4.79 -6.26 -5.45
C LEU A 112 4.80 -5.27 -4.29
N MET A 113 4.79 -5.74 -3.04
CA MET A 113 4.85 -4.84 -1.88
C MET A 113 6.23 -4.19 -1.71
N ILE A 114 7.33 -4.93 -1.94
CA ILE A 114 8.67 -4.33 -1.94
C ILE A 114 8.81 -3.29 -3.04
N ILE A 115 8.39 -3.61 -4.28
CA ILE A 115 8.43 -2.66 -5.40
C ILE A 115 7.59 -1.42 -5.07
N GLY A 116 6.33 -1.62 -4.68
CA GLY A 116 5.45 -0.50 -4.33
C GLY A 116 5.98 0.33 -3.16
N GLY A 117 6.55 -0.30 -2.13
CA GLY A 117 7.17 0.40 -1.00
C GLY A 117 8.40 1.24 -1.39
N ILE A 118 9.27 0.71 -2.26
CA ILE A 118 10.40 1.47 -2.80
C ILE A 118 9.90 2.67 -3.64
N LEU A 119 8.87 2.46 -4.45
CA LEU A 119 8.28 3.55 -5.26
C LEU A 119 7.58 4.60 -4.39
N GLU A 120 6.91 4.21 -3.30
CA GLU A 120 6.37 5.15 -2.31
C GLU A 120 7.48 6.00 -1.68
N TRP A 121 8.63 5.39 -1.38
CA TRP A 121 9.79 6.12 -0.86
C TRP A 121 10.31 7.14 -1.86
N VAL A 122 10.39 6.78 -3.16
CA VAL A 122 10.76 7.71 -4.25
C VAL A 122 9.79 8.90 -4.31
N LEU A 123 8.49 8.70 -4.05
CA LEU A 123 7.50 9.78 -4.00
C LEU A 123 7.49 10.58 -2.68
N GLY A 124 8.38 10.27 -1.74
CA GLY A 124 8.48 10.93 -0.43
C GLY A 124 7.44 10.48 0.59
N ASN A 125 6.77 9.35 0.35
CA ASN A 125 5.76 8.78 1.24
C ASN A 125 6.40 7.75 2.18
N SER A 126 7.17 8.24 3.16
CA SER A 126 8.02 7.39 4.01
C SER A 126 7.24 6.39 4.87
N PHE A 127 6.06 6.76 5.37
CA PHE A 127 5.26 5.86 6.21
C PHE A 127 4.69 4.68 5.40
N PRO A 128 3.93 4.89 4.30
CA PRO A 128 3.52 3.80 3.41
C PRO A 128 4.69 2.97 2.88
N ALA A 129 5.82 3.61 2.54
CA ALA A 129 7.02 2.90 2.12
C ALA A 129 7.53 1.92 3.19
N CYS A 130 7.63 2.37 4.45
CA CYS A 130 8.06 1.53 5.57
C CYS A 130 7.07 0.38 5.81
N VAL A 131 5.77 0.66 5.75
CA VAL A 131 4.70 -0.34 5.87
C VAL A 131 4.85 -1.40 4.78
N PHE A 132 4.82 -1.00 3.50
CA PHE A 132 4.83 -1.95 2.39
C PHE A 132 6.13 -2.73 2.30
N CYS A 133 7.30 -2.10 2.54
CA CYS A 133 8.56 -2.82 2.57
C CYS A 133 8.63 -3.84 3.72
N SER A 134 8.11 -3.49 4.90
CA SER A 134 8.12 -4.40 6.06
C SER A 134 7.25 -5.63 5.82
N PHE A 135 6.02 -5.44 5.31
CA PHE A 135 5.11 -6.55 5.03
C PHE A 135 5.47 -7.32 3.75
N GLY A 136 6.09 -6.69 2.75
CA GLY A 136 6.71 -7.40 1.63
C GLY A 136 7.85 -8.31 2.09
N GLY A 137 8.68 -7.81 3.02
CA GLY A 137 9.68 -8.62 3.72
C GLY A 137 9.05 -9.79 4.47
N PHE A 138 7.95 -9.55 5.21
CA PHE A 138 7.18 -10.61 5.86
C PHE A 138 6.76 -11.71 4.88
N TRP A 139 6.22 -11.35 3.72
CA TRP A 139 5.76 -12.34 2.74
C TRP A 139 6.89 -13.13 2.10
N PHE A 140 8.04 -12.50 1.83
CA PHE A 140 9.23 -13.24 1.40
C PHE A 140 9.76 -14.18 2.49
N SER A 141 9.78 -13.75 3.75
CA SER A 141 10.20 -14.60 4.87
C SER A 141 9.23 -15.77 5.12
N TYR A 142 7.92 -15.52 5.05
CA TYR A 142 6.90 -16.56 5.19
C TYR A 142 6.96 -17.56 4.03
N GLY A 143 7.02 -17.07 2.79
CA GLY A 143 7.19 -17.93 1.63
C GLY A 143 8.51 -18.72 1.70
N GLY A 144 9.60 -18.07 2.08
CA GLY A 144 10.89 -18.71 2.33
C GLY A 144 10.82 -19.83 3.37
N THR A 145 10.01 -19.66 4.42
CA THR A 145 9.79 -20.71 5.43
C THR A 145 9.15 -21.97 4.82
N LEU A 146 8.29 -21.79 3.81
CA LEU A 146 7.59 -22.87 3.12
C LEU A 146 8.40 -23.45 1.94
N ILE A 147 9.46 -22.78 1.49
CA ILE A 147 10.36 -23.27 0.44
C ILE A 147 11.39 -24.23 1.08
N PRO A 148 11.39 -25.53 0.70
CA PRO A 148 12.29 -26.51 1.32
C PRO A 148 13.79 -26.16 1.22
N ALA A 149 14.20 -25.46 0.16
CA ALA A 149 15.59 -25.05 -0.07
C ALA A 149 16.15 -24.09 0.99
N PHE A 150 15.29 -23.36 1.70
CA PHE A 150 15.71 -22.49 2.82
C PHE A 150 15.96 -23.27 4.11
N ALA A 151 15.59 -24.57 4.15
CA ALA A 151 15.76 -25.47 5.30
C ALA A 151 15.18 -24.94 6.62
N ALA A 152 14.20 -24.03 6.57
CA ALA A 152 13.67 -23.34 7.75
C ALA A 152 13.06 -24.28 8.78
N TYR A 153 12.23 -25.23 8.34
CA TYR A 153 11.70 -26.29 9.20
C TYR A 153 12.59 -27.54 9.20
N ALA A 154 13.27 -27.84 8.09
CA ALA A 154 14.12 -29.02 7.96
C ALA A 154 15.28 -29.03 8.97
N SER A 155 15.84 -27.86 9.30
CA SER A 155 16.93 -27.73 10.28
C SER A 155 16.51 -28.09 11.72
N TYR A 156 15.22 -28.21 11.98
CA TYR A 156 14.69 -28.63 13.28
C TYR A 156 14.28 -30.10 13.30
N ALA A 157 14.36 -30.83 12.19
CA ALA A 157 13.99 -32.24 12.15
C ALA A 157 14.95 -33.07 13.05
N PRO A 158 14.43 -34.01 13.87
CA PRO A 158 15.24 -34.93 14.65
C PRO A 158 16.22 -35.75 13.79
N ALA A 159 17.29 -36.26 14.40
CA ALA A 159 18.31 -37.04 13.69
C ALA A 159 17.76 -38.36 13.09
N ASP A 160 16.69 -38.90 13.68
CA ASP A 160 15.97 -40.10 13.28
C ASP A 160 14.71 -39.80 12.44
N ALA A 161 14.49 -38.54 12.05
CA ALA A 161 13.33 -38.15 11.25
C ALA A 161 13.31 -38.84 9.88
N THR A 162 12.13 -39.32 9.49
CA THR A 162 11.87 -39.93 8.18
C THR A 162 11.56 -38.89 7.10
N SER A 163 11.19 -37.67 7.50
CA SER A 163 10.98 -36.54 6.59
C SER A 163 11.35 -35.21 7.23
N ALA A 164 11.76 -34.24 6.39
CA ALA A 164 12.02 -32.88 6.86
C ALA A 164 10.79 -32.22 7.52
N ALA A 165 9.57 -32.60 7.10
CA ALA A 165 8.32 -32.04 7.62
C ALA A 165 8.13 -32.29 9.13
N GLU A 166 8.78 -33.31 9.70
CA GLU A 166 8.74 -33.57 11.15
C GLU A 166 9.32 -32.40 11.96
N GLY A 167 10.21 -31.59 11.36
CA GLY A 167 10.69 -30.35 11.95
C GLY A 167 9.58 -29.35 12.30
N LEU A 168 8.48 -29.34 11.54
CA LEU A 168 7.31 -28.47 11.78
C LEU A 168 6.61 -28.78 13.10
N ALA A 169 6.74 -30.03 13.60
CA ALA A 169 6.11 -30.46 14.85
C ALA A 169 6.99 -30.20 16.08
N THR A 170 8.22 -29.76 15.89
CA THR A 170 9.16 -29.59 17.00
C THR A 170 8.90 -28.32 17.79
N ARG A 171 9.18 -28.40 19.10
CA ARG A 171 9.13 -27.23 19.99
C ARG A 171 10.01 -26.09 19.49
N GLY A 172 11.22 -26.41 19.05
CA GLY A 172 12.20 -25.42 18.58
C GLY A 172 11.67 -24.61 17.40
N PHE A 173 11.13 -25.27 16.38
CA PHE A 173 10.59 -24.58 15.20
C PHE A 173 9.40 -23.68 15.58
N ASN A 174 8.41 -24.24 16.29
CA ASN A 174 7.19 -23.52 16.66
C ASN A 174 7.49 -22.31 17.56
N ALA A 175 8.38 -22.45 18.56
CA ALA A 175 8.77 -21.36 19.43
C ALA A 175 9.51 -20.23 18.68
N SER A 176 10.46 -20.59 17.80
CA SER A 176 11.22 -19.63 17.01
C SER A 176 10.33 -18.84 16.04
N LEU A 177 9.43 -19.54 15.33
CA LEU A 177 8.50 -18.90 14.40
C LEU A 177 7.51 -17.97 15.13
N ALA A 178 7.04 -18.37 16.31
CA ALA A 178 6.16 -17.55 17.14
C ALA A 178 6.81 -16.22 17.57
N PHE A 179 8.10 -16.18 17.90
CA PHE A 179 8.80 -14.93 18.21
C PHE A 179 8.86 -13.99 17.02
N TRP A 180 9.13 -14.49 15.82
CA TRP A 180 9.12 -13.66 14.62
C TRP A 180 7.73 -13.05 14.36
N LEU A 181 6.67 -13.86 14.49
CA LEU A 181 5.29 -13.40 14.38
C LEU A 181 4.90 -12.40 15.48
N LEU A 182 5.41 -12.58 16.70
CA LEU A 182 5.17 -11.66 17.82
C LEU A 182 5.71 -10.27 17.48
N PHE A 183 6.94 -10.18 16.99
CA PHE A 183 7.55 -8.90 16.65
C PHE A 183 6.93 -8.27 15.40
N MET A 184 6.36 -9.06 14.49
CA MET A 184 5.48 -8.54 13.43
C MET A 184 4.17 -7.96 14.01
N GLY A 185 3.62 -8.58 15.06
CA GLY A 185 2.52 -8.02 15.84
C GLY A 185 2.88 -6.71 16.54
N VAL A 186 4.08 -6.62 17.15
CA VAL A 186 4.60 -5.39 17.76
C VAL A 186 4.77 -4.29 16.70
N LEU A 187 5.34 -4.62 15.54
CA LEU A 187 5.47 -3.66 14.43
C LEU A 187 4.10 -3.17 13.94
N SER A 188 3.14 -4.09 13.80
CA SER A 188 1.76 -3.76 13.41
C SER A 188 1.09 -2.84 14.44
N PHE A 189 1.38 -3.03 15.74
CA PHE A 189 0.89 -2.16 16.80
C PHE A 189 1.54 -0.77 16.76
N ILE A 190 2.83 -0.67 16.44
CA ILE A 190 3.49 0.63 16.21
C ILE A 190 2.83 1.34 15.03
N PHE A 191 2.59 0.63 13.93
CA PHE A 191 1.90 1.19 12.76
C PHE A 191 0.43 1.56 13.05
N LEU A 192 -0.25 0.84 13.94
CA LEU A 192 -1.58 1.24 14.45
C LEU A 192 -1.53 2.61 15.12
N ILE A 193 -0.53 2.85 15.98
CA ILE A 193 -0.36 4.16 16.63
C ILE A 193 -0.15 5.25 15.58
N CYS A 194 0.68 4.99 14.56
CA CYS A 194 0.90 5.92 13.46
C CYS A 194 -0.36 6.15 12.60
N ALA A 195 -1.17 5.12 12.38
CA ALA A 195 -2.36 5.16 11.52
C ALA A 195 -3.47 6.07 12.05
N PHE A 196 -3.49 6.39 13.34
CA PHE A 196 -4.43 7.40 13.86
C PHE A 196 -4.19 8.82 13.31
N ARG A 197 -3.06 9.05 12.64
CA ARG A 197 -2.75 10.29 11.90
C ARG A 197 -3.00 10.18 10.39
N THR A 198 -3.49 9.03 9.92
CA THR A 198 -3.92 8.81 8.55
C THR A 198 -5.44 8.72 8.55
N ASN A 199 -6.04 7.58 8.21
CA ASN A 199 -7.48 7.40 8.06
C ASN A 199 -8.02 6.21 8.86
N VAL A 200 -9.35 6.19 9.06
CA VAL A 200 -10.06 5.15 9.81
C VAL A 200 -9.82 3.76 9.24
N VAL A 201 -9.76 3.60 7.91
CA VAL A 201 -9.54 2.30 7.27
C VAL A 201 -8.15 1.75 7.61
N PHE A 202 -7.13 2.61 7.60
CA PHE A 202 -5.77 2.27 8.04
C PHE A 202 -5.71 1.85 9.51
N VAL A 203 -6.45 2.55 10.39
CA VAL A 203 -6.58 2.15 11.80
C VAL A 203 -7.21 0.75 11.91
N MET A 204 -8.28 0.47 11.17
CA MET A 204 -8.91 -0.86 11.17
C MET A 204 -7.97 -1.96 10.67
N ILE A 205 -7.20 -1.68 9.60
CA ILE A 205 -6.18 -2.59 9.07
C ILE A 205 -5.18 -2.95 10.18
N PHE A 206 -4.51 -1.97 10.78
CA PHE A 206 -3.46 -2.28 11.76
C PHE A 206 -4.01 -2.82 13.08
N PHE A 207 -5.20 -2.40 13.49
CA PHE A 207 -5.86 -2.96 14.67
C PHE A 207 -6.13 -4.45 14.49
N SER A 208 -6.84 -4.81 13.42
CA SER A 208 -7.15 -6.21 13.13
C SER A 208 -5.87 -7.02 12.85
N LEU A 209 -4.90 -6.47 12.14
CA LEU A 209 -3.63 -7.14 11.85
C LEU A 209 -2.80 -7.42 13.10
N THR A 210 -2.80 -6.50 14.08
CA THR A 210 -2.15 -6.71 15.37
C THR A 210 -2.73 -7.95 16.07
N PHE A 211 -4.06 -8.04 16.17
CA PHE A 211 -4.69 -9.23 16.76
C PHE A 211 -4.49 -10.50 15.93
N CYS A 212 -4.45 -10.40 14.61
CA CYS A 212 -4.11 -11.51 13.74
C CYS A 212 -2.74 -12.12 14.13
N PHE A 213 -1.69 -11.30 14.17
CA PHE A 213 -0.36 -11.77 14.58
C PHE A 213 -0.35 -12.33 16.00
N LEU A 214 -0.99 -11.66 16.97
CA LEU A 214 -1.03 -12.14 18.35
C LEU A 214 -1.71 -13.51 18.49
N MET A 215 -2.82 -13.73 17.78
CA MET A 215 -3.51 -15.03 17.79
C MET A 215 -2.68 -16.13 17.13
N ILE A 216 -2.02 -15.83 16.02
CA ILE A 216 -1.15 -16.80 15.33
C ILE A 216 0.08 -17.11 16.20
N THR A 217 0.72 -16.11 16.80
CA THR A 217 1.82 -16.30 17.78
C THR A 217 1.38 -17.22 18.92
N ALA A 218 0.21 -16.97 19.52
CA ALA A 218 -0.32 -17.81 20.59
C ALA A 218 -0.55 -19.25 20.12
N ALA A 219 -1.01 -19.45 18.87
CA ALA A 219 -1.18 -20.78 18.30
C ALA A 219 0.16 -21.53 18.20
N PHE A 220 1.20 -20.90 17.66
CA PHE A 220 2.52 -21.51 17.53
C PHE A 220 3.18 -21.77 18.90
N TRP A 221 3.03 -20.89 19.89
CA TRP A 221 3.51 -21.21 21.24
C TRP A 221 2.72 -22.34 21.91
N ALA A 222 1.41 -22.42 21.72
CA ALA A 222 0.64 -23.56 22.20
C ALA A 222 1.13 -24.88 21.58
N LEU A 223 1.45 -24.88 20.28
CA LEU A 223 2.07 -26.03 19.59
C LEU A 223 3.50 -26.31 20.08
N ALA A 224 4.25 -25.29 20.47
CA ALA A 224 5.59 -25.45 21.03
C ALA A 224 5.56 -26.12 22.41
N ASP A 225 4.55 -25.82 23.22
CA ASP A 225 4.39 -26.42 24.55
C ASP A 225 3.94 -27.88 24.48
N ASP A 226 2.94 -28.18 23.65
CA ASP A 226 2.51 -29.55 23.35
C ASP A 226 1.84 -29.60 21.98
N PHE A 227 2.58 -30.08 20.98
CA PHE A 227 2.13 -30.12 19.59
C PHE A 227 0.84 -30.95 19.40
N THR A 228 0.75 -32.10 20.09
CA THR A 228 -0.39 -33.01 19.93
C THR A 228 -1.55 -32.63 20.85
N GLY A 229 -1.26 -32.36 22.13
CA GLY A 229 -2.28 -32.02 23.12
C GLY A 229 -2.95 -30.68 22.85
N ASN A 230 -2.21 -29.69 22.35
CA ASN A 230 -2.75 -28.35 22.06
C ASN A 230 -3.20 -28.18 20.61
N ALA A 231 -3.15 -29.20 19.74
CA ALA A 231 -3.52 -29.07 18.32
C ALA A 231 -4.90 -28.44 18.10
N LYS A 232 -5.91 -28.81 18.90
CA LYS A 232 -7.26 -28.22 18.82
C LYS A 232 -7.29 -26.76 19.28
N LEU A 233 -6.53 -26.41 20.31
CA LEU A 233 -6.43 -25.03 20.79
C LEU A 233 -5.73 -24.16 19.75
N ALA A 234 -4.59 -24.62 19.25
CA ALA A 234 -3.84 -23.96 18.19
C ALA A 234 -4.72 -23.73 16.96
N GLN A 235 -5.49 -24.73 16.53
CA GLN A 235 -6.40 -24.56 15.40
C GLN A 235 -7.46 -23.47 15.65
N LYS A 236 -8.05 -23.39 16.86
CA LYS A 236 -8.99 -22.32 17.20
C LYS A 236 -8.33 -20.94 17.17
N LEU A 237 -7.10 -20.84 17.66
CA LEU A 237 -6.31 -19.61 17.63
C LEU A 237 -5.94 -19.20 16.20
N LEU A 238 -5.57 -20.15 15.34
CA LEU A 238 -5.33 -19.91 13.91
C LEU A 238 -6.60 -19.44 13.20
N VAL A 239 -7.76 -20.04 13.47
CA VAL A 239 -9.05 -19.57 12.92
C VAL A 239 -9.37 -18.16 13.40
N ALA A 240 -9.15 -17.85 14.68
CA ALA A 240 -9.34 -16.49 15.21
C ALA A 240 -8.39 -15.48 14.56
N GLY A 241 -7.11 -15.85 14.40
CA GLY A 241 -6.12 -15.05 13.67
C GLY A 241 -6.52 -14.83 12.22
N GLY A 242 -6.97 -15.88 11.53
CA GLY A 242 -7.51 -15.82 10.18
C GLY A 242 -8.71 -14.88 10.06
N ALA A 243 -9.64 -14.90 11.02
CA ALA A 243 -10.78 -14.00 11.04
C ALA A 243 -10.36 -12.53 11.20
N PHE A 244 -9.43 -12.23 12.11
CA PHE A 244 -8.85 -10.89 12.23
C PHE A 244 -8.13 -10.46 10.93
N GLY A 245 -7.31 -11.33 10.35
CA GLY A 245 -6.65 -11.07 9.08
C GLY A 245 -7.64 -10.87 7.93
N PHE A 246 -8.79 -11.55 7.94
CA PHE A 246 -9.84 -11.35 6.95
C PHE A 246 -10.45 -9.96 7.05
N VAL A 247 -10.69 -9.45 8.27
CA VAL A 247 -11.11 -8.04 8.49
C VAL A 247 -10.06 -7.07 7.97
N THR A 248 -8.76 -7.35 8.18
CA THR A 248 -7.66 -6.59 7.58
C THR A 248 -7.77 -6.57 6.05
N CYS A 249 -7.98 -7.73 5.43
CA CYS A 249 -8.11 -7.87 3.98
C CYS A 249 -9.32 -7.11 3.44
N MET A 250 -10.49 -7.23 4.08
CA MET A 250 -11.71 -6.53 3.62
C MET A 250 -11.54 -5.01 3.70
N SER A 251 -10.88 -4.52 4.75
CA SER A 251 -10.51 -3.11 4.87
C SER A 251 -9.51 -2.68 3.77
N GLY A 252 -8.57 -3.56 3.40
CA GLY A 252 -7.66 -3.32 2.30
C GLY A 252 -8.32 -3.37 0.91
N TRP A 253 -9.27 -4.28 0.67
CA TRP A 253 -10.06 -4.28 -0.57
C TRP A 253 -10.84 -2.98 -0.70
N TYR A 254 -11.44 -2.51 0.39
CA TYR A 254 -12.11 -1.22 0.45
C TYR A 254 -11.17 -0.07 0.04
N ILE A 255 -9.96 -0.01 0.60
CA ILE A 255 -9.02 1.06 0.28
C ILE A 255 -8.47 0.95 -1.15
N LEU A 256 -8.26 -0.26 -1.67
CA LEU A 256 -7.85 -0.47 -3.05
C LEU A 256 -8.91 0.08 -4.02
N ILE A 257 -10.20 -0.25 -3.80
CA ILE A 257 -11.29 0.29 -4.63
C ILE A 257 -11.30 1.82 -4.52
N ALA A 258 -11.20 2.36 -3.30
CA ALA A 258 -11.21 3.79 -3.07
C ALA A 258 -10.08 4.50 -3.84
N VAL A 259 -8.85 3.98 -3.79
CA VAL A 259 -7.69 4.52 -4.50
C VAL A 259 -7.85 4.38 -6.02
N LEU A 260 -8.27 3.21 -6.52
CA LEU A 260 -8.45 3.00 -7.95
C LEU A 260 -9.53 3.92 -8.52
N PHE A 261 -10.64 4.11 -7.81
CA PHE A 261 -11.70 5.05 -8.20
C PHE A 261 -11.17 6.48 -8.28
N ALA A 262 -10.27 6.88 -7.39
CA ALA A 262 -9.64 8.19 -7.46
C ALA A 262 -8.65 8.31 -8.64
N ILE A 263 -7.90 7.25 -8.94
CA ILE A 263 -6.91 7.24 -10.04
C ILE A 263 -7.58 7.31 -11.42
N VAL A 264 -8.67 6.58 -11.61
CA VAL A 264 -9.38 6.53 -12.91
C VAL A 264 -10.45 7.61 -13.07
N ASP A 265 -10.48 8.58 -12.14
CA ASP A 265 -11.51 9.63 -12.08
C ASP A 265 -12.94 9.06 -12.13
N PHE A 266 -13.17 7.99 -11.37
CA PHE A 266 -14.48 7.36 -11.30
C PHE A 266 -15.51 8.32 -10.67
N PRO A 267 -16.75 8.42 -11.18
CA PRO A 267 -17.73 9.40 -10.71
C PRO A 267 -18.09 9.28 -9.22
N ILE A 268 -17.91 8.10 -8.63
CA ILE A 268 -18.19 7.84 -7.23
C ILE A 268 -16.87 7.85 -6.46
N GLN A 269 -16.78 8.70 -5.43
CA GLN A 269 -15.64 8.73 -4.53
C GLN A 269 -15.99 8.13 -3.18
N ILE A 270 -15.31 7.03 -2.85
CA ILE A 270 -15.51 6.32 -1.59
C ILE A 270 -14.71 7.00 -0.47
N PRO A 271 -15.33 7.31 0.69
CA PRO A 271 -14.65 7.97 1.80
C PRO A 271 -13.79 6.98 2.60
N VAL A 272 -12.60 7.39 3.02
CA VAL A 272 -11.72 6.57 3.89
C VAL A 272 -11.72 7.05 5.35
N GLY A 273 -12.34 8.20 5.63
CA GLY A 273 -12.40 8.80 6.97
C GLY A 273 -11.06 9.38 7.40
N ASP A 274 -10.72 10.57 6.90
CA ASP A 274 -9.50 11.31 7.25
C ASP A 274 -9.48 11.65 8.76
N LEU A 275 -8.42 11.22 9.45
CA LEU A 275 -8.17 11.49 10.88
C LEU A 275 -7.05 12.51 11.11
N SER A 276 -6.42 13.02 10.05
CA SER A 276 -5.32 13.98 10.14
C SER A 276 -5.68 15.28 10.86
N THR A 277 -6.98 15.63 10.87
CA THR A 277 -7.55 16.78 11.56
C THR A 277 -7.89 16.51 13.03
N VAL A 278 -8.11 15.24 13.42
CA VAL A 278 -8.49 14.84 14.78
C VAL A 278 -7.29 14.86 15.72
N ILE A 279 -6.17 14.26 15.29
CA ILE A 279 -4.92 14.29 16.06
C ILE A 279 -3.98 15.27 15.39
N LYS A 280 -3.80 16.46 15.95
CA LYS A 280 -2.94 17.51 15.38
C LYS A 280 -1.47 17.11 15.32
N GLY A 281 -0.81 17.46 14.22
CA GLY A 281 0.62 17.23 14.03
C GLY A 281 1.50 18.06 14.97
N HIS A 282 2.73 17.59 15.23
CA HIS A 282 3.68 18.27 16.11
C HIS A 282 3.93 19.72 15.68
N SER A 283 4.20 19.97 14.39
CA SER A 283 4.44 21.31 13.87
C SER A 283 3.23 22.24 14.02
N GLU A 284 2.02 21.71 13.96
CA GLU A 284 0.80 22.48 14.17
C GLU A 284 0.61 22.85 15.64
N LYS A 285 0.93 21.94 16.56
CA LYS A 285 0.94 22.22 18.00
C LYS A 285 2.02 23.26 18.34
N ALA A 286 3.22 23.11 17.79
CA ALA A 286 4.34 24.03 18.01
C ALA A 286 4.05 25.45 17.49
N ARG A 287 3.26 25.61 16.42
CA ARG A 287 2.86 26.94 15.90
C ARG A 287 1.78 27.62 16.76
N ARG A 288 1.13 26.88 17.66
CA ARG A 288 0.05 27.38 18.53
C ARG A 288 0.50 27.61 19.98
N ALA A 289 1.66 27.09 20.37
CA ALA A 289 2.29 27.30 21.68
C ALA A 289 3.18 28.53 21.64
#